data_AF-A0A1Y4GCY3-F1
#
_entry.id   AF-A0A1Y4GCY3-F1
#
_cell.length_a   1.000
_cell.length_b   1.000
_cell.length_c   1.000
_cell.angle_alpha   90.00
_cell.angle_beta   90.00
_cell.angle_gamma   90.00
#
_symmetry.space_group_name_H-M   'P 1'
#
loop_
_entity.id
_entity.type
_entity.pdbx_description
1 polymer ?
#
loop_
_entity_poly.entity_id
_entity_poly.type
_entity_poly.pdbx_seq_one_letter_code
_entity_poly.pdbx_strand_id
1 'polypeptide(L)'
;MSLTRENIVVAVGAVVAIVLQVVVSPNVAIFSAQPNFLLAYVLAVAIANPLGAGPVLPFVLGLLADLLGTGPVGGMALLFVLVSFVASRAFAVLDNDTLFMPLAILVAASFAVETLYGALLIALGLPVGPVDAFFYRALPCALYDCVAGLVLYPLVARLVADGTQDRRPRAPRLR
;
A
#
# COMPACT_ATOMS: atom_id res chain seq x y z
N MET A 1 -8.35 -22.90 -2.41
CA MET A 1 -8.31 -21.56 -3.02
C MET A 1 -8.33 -21.73 -4.53
N SER A 2 -9.40 -21.33 -5.22
CA SER A 2 -9.39 -21.27 -6.68
C SER A 2 -8.50 -20.12 -7.13
N LEU A 3 -7.44 -20.41 -7.90
CA LEU A 3 -6.55 -19.41 -8.49
C LEU A 3 -7.30 -18.69 -9.62
N THR A 4 -7.92 -17.56 -9.30
CA THR A 4 -8.48 -16.65 -10.31
C THR A 4 -7.35 -15.82 -10.93
N ARG A 5 -7.52 -15.39 -12.18
CA ARG A 5 -6.59 -14.50 -12.88
C ARG A 5 -6.25 -13.24 -12.08
N GLU A 6 -7.26 -12.68 -11.41
CA GLU A 6 -7.13 -11.55 -10.47
C GLU A 6 -6.13 -11.84 -9.34
N ASN A 7 -6.25 -13.00 -8.67
CA ASN A 7 -5.34 -13.38 -7.58
C ASN A 7 -3.89 -13.56 -8.09
N ILE A 8 -3.71 -14.04 -9.32
CA ILE A 8 -2.38 -14.17 -9.95
C ILE A 8 -1.79 -12.79 -10.20
N VAL A 9 -2.58 -11.85 -10.75
CA VAL A 9 -2.14 -10.48 -11.00
C VAL A 9 -1.74 -9.78 -9.69
N VAL A 10 -2.54 -9.95 -8.63
CA VAL A 10 -2.21 -9.42 -7.30
C VAL A 10 -0.95 -10.07 -6.74
N ALA A 11 -0.80 -11.40 -6.87
CA ALA A 11 0.41 -12.07 -6.41
C ALA A 11 1.68 -11.61 -7.17
N VAL A 12 1.60 -11.48 -8.49
CA VAL A 12 2.72 -10.98 -9.31
C VAL A 12 3.05 -9.53 -8.95
N GLY A 13 2.05 -8.68 -8.78
CA GLY A 13 2.25 -7.30 -8.33
C GLY A 13 2.94 -7.23 -6.96
N ALA A 14 2.54 -8.09 -6.01
CA ALA A 14 3.19 -8.20 -4.71
C ALA A 14 4.66 -8.60 -4.83
N VAL A 15 4.99 -9.57 -5.69
CA VAL A 15 6.39 -9.98 -5.96
C VAL A 15 7.19 -8.82 -6.53
N VAL A 16 6.64 -8.07 -7.49
CA VAL A 16 7.30 -6.89 -8.06
C VAL A 16 7.53 -5.83 -6.99
N ALA A 17 6.55 -5.57 -6.12
CA ALA A 17 6.68 -4.62 -5.02
C ALA A 17 7.79 -5.05 -4.03
N ILE A 18 7.92 -6.35 -3.73
CA ILE A 18 9.01 -6.88 -2.91
C ILE A 18 10.37 -6.66 -3.57
N VAL A 19 10.48 -6.92 -4.88
CA VAL A 19 11.73 -6.67 -5.63
C VAL A 19 12.09 -5.20 -5.60
N LEU A 20 11.13 -4.30 -5.83
CA LEU A 20 11.35 -2.85 -5.73
C LEU A 20 11.73 -2.43 -4.30
N GLN A 21 11.12 -3.02 -3.28
CA GLN A 21 11.47 -2.75 -1.88
C GLN A 21 12.90 -3.14 -1.56
N VAL A 22 13.37 -4.29 -2.02
CA VAL A 22 14.73 -4.78 -1.71
C VAL A 22 15.79 -4.10 -2.59
N VAL A 23 15.49 -3.87 -3.87
CA VAL A 23 16.47 -3.38 -4.84
C VAL A 23 16.47 -1.87 -4.94
N VAL A 24 15.31 -1.22 -5.00
CA VAL A 24 15.22 0.22 -5.29
C VAL A 24 15.18 1.04 -4.01
N SER A 25 14.42 0.61 -2.99
CA SER A 25 14.23 1.40 -1.76
C SER A 25 15.54 1.82 -1.07
N PRO A 26 16.53 0.93 -0.89
CA PRO A 26 17.78 1.31 -0.24
C PRO A 26 18.64 2.26 -1.10
N ASN A 27 18.50 2.19 -2.43
CA ASN A 27 19.29 2.98 -3.38
C ASN A 27 18.73 4.39 -3.60
N VAL A 28 17.46 4.63 -3.25
CA VAL A 28 16.79 5.93 -3.38
C VAL A 28 16.62 6.61 -2.01
N ALA A 29 17.26 6.06 -0.97
CA ALA A 29 17.24 6.63 0.37
C ALA A 29 17.85 8.05 0.36
N ILE A 30 17.08 9.04 0.83
CA ILE A 30 17.62 10.38 1.13
C ILE A 30 17.43 10.62 2.63
N PHE A 31 18.53 10.90 3.33
CA PHE A 31 18.61 10.94 4.80
C PHE A 31 18.25 9.60 5.46
N SER A 32 17.16 9.57 6.23
CA SER A 32 16.60 8.38 6.89
C SER A 32 15.25 7.95 6.30
N ALA A 33 14.84 8.58 5.20
CA ALA A 33 13.58 8.30 4.52
C ALA A 33 13.82 7.40 3.30
N GLN A 34 13.12 6.28 3.29
CA GLN A 34 13.14 5.30 2.21
C GLN A 34 11.70 5.07 1.72
N PRO A 35 11.48 4.97 0.40
CA PRO A 35 10.15 4.70 -0.14
C PRO A 35 9.66 3.32 0.31
N ASN A 36 8.39 3.23 0.69
CA ASN A 36 7.78 1.97 1.06
C ASN A 36 6.91 1.43 -0.09
N PHE A 37 7.56 0.72 -1.02
CA PHE A 37 6.89 0.13 -2.18
C PHE A 37 5.84 -0.92 -1.78
N LEU A 38 6.04 -1.60 -0.64
CA LEU A 38 5.07 -2.54 -0.11
C LEU A 38 3.79 -1.83 0.34
N LEU A 39 3.92 -0.72 1.06
CA LEU A 39 2.78 0.11 1.49
C LEU A 39 2.03 0.69 0.30
N ALA A 40 2.76 1.28 -0.65
CA ALA A 40 2.17 1.85 -1.85
C ALA A 40 1.37 0.80 -2.64
N TYR A 41 1.91 -0.42 -2.77
CA TYR A 41 1.23 -1.52 -3.43
C TYR A 41 -0.02 -1.98 -2.68
N VAL A 42 0.07 -2.16 -1.35
CA VAL A 42 -1.07 -2.53 -0.49
C VAL A 42 -2.20 -1.52 -0.60
N LEU A 43 -1.89 -0.23 -0.52
CA LEU A 43 -2.88 0.84 -0.66
C LEU A 43 -3.48 0.87 -2.06
N ALA A 44 -2.68 0.70 -3.10
CA ALA A 44 -3.18 0.65 -4.47
C ALA A 44 -4.18 -0.51 -4.67
N VAL A 45 -3.89 -1.70 -4.15
CA VAL A 45 -4.82 -2.85 -4.21
C VAL A 45 -6.08 -2.61 -3.37
N ALA A 46 -5.94 -2.06 -2.17
CA ALA A 46 -7.04 -1.74 -1.29
C ALA A 46 -8.02 -0.75 -1.92
N ILE A 47 -7.50 0.31 -2.55
CA ILE A 47 -8.30 1.33 -3.22
C ILE A 47 -8.88 0.81 -4.55
N ALA A 48 -8.15 -0.01 -5.31
CA ALA A 48 -8.62 -0.58 -6.57
C ALA A 48 -9.70 -1.67 -6.38
N ASN A 49 -9.69 -2.39 -5.26
CA ASN A 49 -10.70 -3.38 -4.92
C ASN A 49 -11.22 -3.20 -3.47
N PRO A 50 -11.98 -2.13 -3.19
CA PRO A 50 -12.35 -1.74 -1.83
C PRO A 50 -13.26 -2.75 -1.10
N LEU A 51 -13.98 -3.60 -1.84
CA LEU A 51 -14.87 -4.62 -1.29
C LEU A 51 -14.22 -6.01 -1.21
N GLY A 52 -13.17 -6.26 -1.99
CA GLY A 52 -12.50 -7.56 -2.12
C GLY A 52 -11.11 -7.65 -1.50
N ALA A 53 -10.49 -6.53 -1.12
CA ALA A 53 -9.20 -6.50 -0.45
C ALA A 53 -9.31 -7.03 0.99
N GLY A 54 -9.10 -8.33 1.16
CA GLY A 54 -9.03 -8.99 2.46
C GLY A 54 -7.74 -8.62 3.24
N PRO A 55 -7.70 -8.90 4.56
CA PRO A 55 -6.59 -8.48 5.42
C PRO A 55 -5.29 -9.29 5.22
N VAL A 56 -5.34 -10.40 4.48
CA VAL A 56 -4.20 -11.32 4.35
C VAL A 56 -3.03 -10.69 3.60
N LEU A 57 -3.30 -10.04 2.46
CA LEU A 57 -2.26 -9.36 1.67
C LEU A 57 -1.54 -8.25 2.46
N PRO A 58 -2.24 -7.26 3.06
CA PRO A 58 -1.60 -6.22 3.86
C PRO A 58 -0.86 -6.80 5.06
N PHE A 59 -1.40 -7.83 5.71
CA PHE A 59 -0.73 -8.49 6.83
C PHE A 59 0.60 -9.13 6.41
N VAL A 60 0.60 -9.94 5.35
CA VAL A 60 1.80 -10.64 4.86
C VAL A 60 2.85 -9.66 4.37
N LEU A 61 2.46 -8.65 3.58
CA LEU A 61 3.39 -7.65 3.08
C LEU A 61 3.93 -6.74 4.19
N GLY A 62 3.10 -6.41 5.19
CA GLY A 62 3.56 -5.65 6.35
C GLY A 62 4.51 -6.46 7.24
N LEU A 63 4.27 -7.77 7.39
CA LEU A 63 5.20 -8.66 8.08
C LEU A 63 6.53 -8.78 7.32
N LEU A 64 6.49 -8.85 6.00
CA LEU A 64 7.71 -8.80 5.18
C LEU A 64 8.43 -7.46 5.33
N ALA A 65 7.70 -6.34 5.37
CA ALA A 65 8.30 -5.03 5.64
C ALA A 65 9.01 -5.01 7.00
N ASP A 66 8.40 -5.58 8.04
CA ASP A 66 9.00 -5.69 9.36
C ASP A 66 10.27 -6.57 9.35
N LEU A 67 10.26 -7.69 8.61
CA LEU A 67 11.40 -8.61 8.51
C LEU A 67 12.56 -8.08 7.65
N LEU A 68 12.26 -7.22 6.68
CA LEU A 68 13.26 -6.53 5.86
C LEU A 68 13.84 -5.30 6.58
N GLY A 69 13.09 -4.74 7.53
CA GLY A 69 13.52 -3.61 8.35
C GLY A 69 14.25 -4.02 9.63
N THR A 70 14.65 -3.01 10.40
CA THR A 70 15.31 -3.19 11.72
C THR A 70 14.38 -2.82 12.88
N GLY A 71 13.08 -2.67 12.62
CA GLY A 71 12.09 -2.27 13.61
C GLY A 71 11.38 -3.43 14.29
N PRO A 72 10.35 -3.14 15.10
CA PRO A 72 9.59 -4.16 15.81
C PRO A 72 8.79 -5.04 14.85
N VAL A 73 8.93 -6.36 14.98
CA VAL A 73 8.16 -7.33 14.18
C VAL A 73 6.68 -7.26 14.52
N GLY A 74 5.83 -7.09 13.50
CA GLY A 74 4.38 -6.98 13.62
C GLY A 74 3.85 -5.54 13.61
N GLY A 75 4.72 -4.53 13.74
CA GLY A 75 4.32 -3.12 13.71
C GLY A 75 3.76 -2.72 12.34
N MET A 76 4.51 -2.95 11.27
CA MET A 76 4.06 -2.65 9.90
C MET A 76 2.94 -3.59 9.47
N ALA A 77 2.96 -4.85 9.89
CA ALA A 77 1.86 -5.80 9.65
C ALA A 77 0.52 -5.24 10.17
N LEU A 78 0.48 -4.73 11.40
CA LEU A 78 -0.71 -4.14 11.99
C LEU A 78 -1.12 -2.85 11.27
N LEU A 79 -0.17 -1.95 11.00
CA LEU A 79 -0.45 -0.67 10.35
C LEU A 79 -0.97 -0.86 8.92
N PHE A 80 -0.41 -1.80 8.15
CA PHE A 80 -0.87 -2.10 6.80
C PHE A 80 -2.30 -2.62 6.79
N VAL A 81 -2.67 -3.50 7.72
CA VAL A 81 -4.05 -4.01 7.82
C VAL A 81 -5.02 -2.88 8.18
N LEU A 82 -4.68 -2.05 9.17
CA LEU A 82 -5.54 -0.94 9.59
C LEU A 82 -5.72 0.09 8.47
N VAL A 83 -4.62 0.53 7.87
CA VAL A 83 -4.67 1.59 6.87
C VAL A 83 -5.34 1.12 5.58
N SER A 84 -5.11 -0.12 5.16
CA SER A 84 -5.76 -0.68 3.96
C SER A 84 -7.26 -0.77 4.16
N PHE A 85 -7.72 -1.22 5.34
CA PHE A 85 -9.13 -1.24 5.69
C PHE A 85 -9.75 0.16 5.65
N VAL A 86 -9.10 1.15 6.31
CA VAL A 86 -9.59 2.54 6.33
C VAL A 86 -9.61 3.14 4.93
N ALA A 87 -8.56 2.93 4.13
CA ALA A 87 -8.44 3.43 2.77
C ALA A 87 -9.53 2.85 1.85
N SER A 88 -9.77 1.54 1.92
CA SER A 88 -10.85 0.88 1.18
C SER A 88 -12.22 1.48 1.51
N ARG A 89 -12.50 1.72 2.79
CA ARG A 89 -13.77 2.32 3.23
C ARG A 89 -13.90 3.78 2.85
N ALA A 90 -12.84 4.56 2.99
CA ALA A 90 -12.82 5.95 2.56
C ALA A 90 -13.10 6.05 1.06
N PHE A 91 -12.45 5.22 0.24
CA PHE A 91 -12.69 5.23 -1.20
C PHE A 91 -14.12 4.81 -1.56
N ALA A 92 -14.65 3.76 -0.93
CA ALA A 92 -16.02 3.30 -1.16
C ALA A 92 -17.10 4.33 -0.78
N VAL A 93 -16.84 5.18 0.21
CA VAL A 93 -17.78 6.24 0.65
C VAL A 93 -17.69 7.49 -0.22
N LEU A 94 -16.48 7.81 -0.69
CA LEU A 94 -16.25 9.02 -1.47
C LEU A 94 -16.77 8.92 -2.91
N ASP A 95 -16.99 7.70 -3.43
CA ASP A 95 -17.68 7.37 -4.69
C ASP A 95 -17.41 8.39 -5.83
N ASN A 96 -16.13 8.63 -6.10
CA ASN A 96 -15.67 9.71 -6.96
C ASN A 96 -14.93 9.16 -8.18
N ASP A 97 -15.39 9.51 -9.38
CA ASP A 97 -14.84 9.03 -10.66
C ASP A 97 -13.49 9.65 -11.05
N THR A 98 -12.94 10.53 -10.20
CA THR A 98 -11.68 11.23 -10.48
C THR A 98 -10.48 10.49 -9.91
N LEU A 99 -9.36 10.50 -10.65
CA LEU A 99 -8.07 9.96 -10.17
C LEU A 99 -7.52 10.74 -8.96
N PHE A 100 -8.04 11.92 -8.67
CA PHE A 100 -7.60 12.76 -7.57
C PHE A 100 -7.91 12.14 -6.20
N MET A 101 -9.09 11.52 -6.05
CA MET A 101 -9.52 10.97 -4.77
C MET A 101 -8.70 9.75 -4.31
N PRO A 102 -8.43 8.74 -5.16
CA PRO A 102 -7.51 7.66 -4.86
C PRO A 102 -6.12 8.14 -4.44
N LEU A 103 -5.59 9.13 -5.16
CA LEU A 103 -4.27 9.69 -4.86
C LEU A 103 -4.27 10.38 -3.51
N ALA A 104 -5.27 11.22 -3.22
CA ALA A 104 -5.40 11.88 -1.93
C ALA A 104 -5.46 10.88 -0.76
N ILE A 105 -6.22 9.78 -0.92
CA ILE A 105 -6.29 8.70 0.07
C ILE A 105 -4.93 8.02 0.23
N LEU A 106 -4.25 7.68 -0.88
CA LEU A 106 -2.93 7.03 -0.84
C LEU A 106 -1.90 7.89 -0.10
N VAL A 107 -1.86 9.19 -0.40
CA VAL A 107 -0.95 10.14 0.26
C VAL A 107 -1.26 10.26 1.75
N ALA A 108 -2.53 10.50 2.10
CA ALA A 108 -2.94 10.65 3.50
C ALA A 108 -2.69 9.36 4.31
N ALA A 109 -2.99 8.20 3.72
CA ALA A 109 -2.76 6.90 4.32
C ALA A 109 -1.27 6.61 4.53
N SER A 110 -0.42 6.90 3.54
CA SER A 110 1.02 6.66 3.64
C SER A 110 1.66 7.54 4.70
N PHE A 111 1.31 8.82 4.71
CA PHE A 111 1.74 9.75 5.75
C PHE A 111 1.29 9.32 7.15
N ALA A 112 0.05 8.84 7.29
CA ALA A 112 -0.46 8.34 8.56
C ALA A 112 0.33 7.11 9.04
N VAL A 113 0.66 6.16 8.16
CA VAL A 113 1.47 4.98 8.52
C VAL A 113 2.85 5.39 9.01
N GLU A 114 3.57 6.24 8.29
CA GLU A 114 4.92 6.65 8.70
C GLU A 114 4.90 7.42 10.03
N THR A 115 3.90 8.26 10.25
CA THR A 115 3.71 8.99 11.51
C THR A 115 3.39 8.04 12.66
N LEU A 116 2.45 7.11 12.47
CA LEU A 116 2.07 6.12 13.48
C LEU A 116 3.21 5.15 13.78
N TYR A 117 3.99 4.77 12.78
CA TYR A 117 5.15 3.93 12.97
C TYR A 117 6.25 4.67 13.75
N GLY A 118 6.52 5.94 13.43
CA GLY A 118 7.41 6.78 14.23
C GLY A 118 6.96 6.87 15.71
N ALA A 119 5.67 7.08 15.94
CA ALA A 119 5.09 7.08 17.29
C ALA A 119 5.24 5.73 18.00
N LEU A 120 5.06 4.62 17.28
CA LEU A 120 5.26 3.26 17.80
C LEU A 120 6.71 3.04 18.25
N LEU A 121 7.69 3.50 17.45
CA LEU A 121 9.11 3.38 17.82
C LEU A 121 9.42 4.14 19.12
N ILE A 122 8.88 5.35 19.26
CA ILE A 122 9.03 6.17 20.48
C ILE A 122 8.37 5.48 21.68
N ALA A 123 7.15 4.96 21.51
CA ALA A 123 6.42 4.27 22.56
C ALA A 123 7.13 3.00 23.05
N LEU A 124 7.89 2.34 22.16
CA LEU A 124 8.73 1.18 22.49
C LEU A 124 10.10 1.55 23.06
N GLY A 125 10.39 2.84 23.26
CA GLY A 125 11.63 3.31 23.88
C GLY A 125 12.85 3.27 22.95
N LEU A 126 12.66 3.17 21.63
CA LEU A 126 13.76 3.25 20.68
C LEU A 126 14.28 4.69 20.57
N PRO A 127 15.58 4.90 20.32
CA PRO A 127 16.22 6.22 20.31
C PRO A 127 15.86 7.00 19.03
N VAL A 128 14.60 7.41 18.92
CA VAL A 128 14.07 8.20 17.81
C VAL A 128 13.54 9.51 18.37
N GLY A 129 14.13 10.64 17.96
CA GLY A 129 13.62 11.96 18.31
C GLY A 129 12.27 12.21 17.63
N PRO A 130 11.26 12.78 18.32
CA PRO A 130 9.95 13.04 17.71
C PRO A 130 10.01 14.04 16.55
N VAL A 131 10.91 15.03 16.65
CA VAL A 131 11.17 15.99 15.56
C VAL A 131 11.80 15.28 14.36
N ASP A 132 12.72 14.34 14.60
CA ASP A 132 13.39 13.60 13.54
C ASP A 132 12.46 12.61 12.84
N ALA A 133 11.63 11.91 13.62
CA ALA A 133 10.61 11.01 13.10
C ALA A 133 9.63 11.73 12.15
N PHE A 134 9.26 12.97 12.49
CA PHE A 134 8.30 13.73 11.70
C PHE A 134 8.95 14.44 10.51
N PHE A 135 9.97 15.27 10.74
CA PHE A 135 10.53 16.14 9.72
C PHE A 135 11.53 15.45 8.80
N TYR A 136 12.34 14.52 9.30
CA TYR A 136 13.38 13.86 8.53
C TYR A 136 12.99 12.48 8.01
N ARG A 137 11.84 11.95 8.45
CA ARG A 137 11.31 10.66 8.00
C ARG A 137 9.89 10.76 7.43
N ALA A 138 8.88 11.14 8.22
CA ALA A 138 7.49 11.08 7.77
C ALA A 138 7.22 12.01 6.56
N LEU A 139 7.72 13.25 6.59
CA LEU A 139 7.54 14.19 5.49
C LEU A 139 8.23 13.75 4.18
N PRO A 140 9.53 13.40 4.18
CA PRO A 140 10.17 12.92 2.96
C PRO A 140 9.60 11.57 2.47
N CYS A 141 9.29 10.62 3.37
CA CYS A 141 8.64 9.36 2.99
C CYS A 141 7.29 9.61 2.32
N ALA A 142 6.45 10.49 2.88
CA ALA A 142 5.17 10.80 2.27
C ALA A 142 5.33 11.41 0.87
N LEU A 143 6.32 12.28 0.65
CA LEU A 143 6.63 12.79 -0.70
C LEU A 143 7.04 11.67 -1.67
N TYR A 144 7.86 10.71 -1.22
CA TYR A 144 8.21 9.55 -2.03
C TYR A 144 7.00 8.66 -2.34
N ASP A 145 6.18 8.38 -1.33
CA ASP A 145 5.01 7.53 -1.46
C ASP A 145 3.93 8.20 -2.33
N CYS A 146 3.84 9.54 -2.34
CA CYS A 146 3.05 10.28 -3.31
C CYS A 146 3.47 9.95 -4.75
N VAL A 147 4.78 10.06 -5.04
CA VAL A 147 5.32 9.82 -6.38
C VAL A 147 5.15 8.36 -6.78
N ALA A 148 5.48 7.44 -5.87
CA ALA A 148 5.30 6.00 -6.08
C ALA A 148 3.83 5.65 -6.31
N GLY A 149 2.92 6.22 -5.51
CA GLY A 149 1.48 6.05 -5.63
C GLY A 149 0.92 6.58 -6.95
N LEU A 150 1.42 7.72 -7.44
CA LEU A 150 1.03 8.29 -8.74
C LEU A 150 1.34 7.33 -9.90
N VAL A 151 2.43 6.56 -9.79
CA VAL A 151 2.85 5.59 -10.80
C VAL A 151 2.15 4.24 -10.60
N LEU A 152 2.12 3.73 -9.37
CA LEU A 152 1.61 2.40 -9.04
C LEU A 152 0.08 2.32 -9.14
N TYR A 153 -0.63 3.33 -8.66
CA TYR A 153 -2.10 3.31 -8.64
C TYR A 153 -2.73 3.07 -10.03
N PRO A 154 -2.41 3.84 -11.10
CA PRO A 154 -3.03 3.62 -12.41
C PRO A 154 -2.66 2.26 -13.02
N LEU A 155 -1.46 1.74 -12.72
CA LEU A 155 -1.04 0.41 -13.17
C LEU A 155 -1.87 -0.68 -12.48
N VAL A 156 -1.98 -0.64 -11.15
CA VAL A 156 -2.75 -1.60 -10.37
C VAL A 156 -4.24 -1.51 -10.69
N ALA A 157 -4.79 -0.31 -10.81
CA ALA A 157 -6.20 -0.08 -11.15
C ALA A 157 -6.56 -0.70 -12.50
N ARG A 158 -5.72 -0.54 -13.53
CA ARG A 158 -5.93 -1.19 -14.85
C ARG A 158 -5.86 -2.71 -14.75
N LEU A 159 -4.85 -3.24 -14.06
CA LEU A 159 -4.62 -4.67 -13.93
C LEU A 159 -5.72 -5.39 -13.14
N VAL A 160 -6.28 -4.74 -12.12
CA VAL A 160 -7.41 -5.26 -11.32
C VAL A 160 -8.74 -5.09 -12.06
N ALA A 161 -8.95 -3.97 -12.78
CA ALA A 161 -10.13 -3.76 -13.60
C ALA A 161 -10.26 -4.79 -14.74
N ASP A 162 -9.16 -5.16 -15.40
CA ASP A 162 -9.15 -6.21 -16.43
C ASP A 162 -9.49 -7.60 -15.87
N GLY A 163 -9.27 -7.84 -14.57
CA GLY A 163 -9.63 -9.08 -13.89
C GLY A 163 -11.13 -9.20 -13.57
N THR A 164 -11.80 -8.07 -13.33
CA THR A 164 -13.25 -8.04 -13.03
C THR A 164 -14.12 -8.13 -14.29
N GLN A 165 -13.63 -7.67 -15.45
CA GLN A 165 -14.28 -7.81 -16.76
C GLN A 165 -14.51 -9.30 -17.14
N ASP A 166 -13.59 -10.19 -16.77
CA ASP A 166 -13.67 -11.65 -17.00
C ASP A 166 -14.79 -12.34 -16.20
N ARG A 167 -15.31 -11.67 -15.16
CA ARG A 167 -16.41 -12.17 -14.31
C ARG A 167 -17.80 -11.79 -14.81
N ARG A 168 -17.94 -10.89 -15.81
CA ARG A 168 -19.27 -10.64 -16.40
C ARG A 168 -19.70 -11.87 -17.19
N PRO A 169 -20.83 -12.51 -16.88
CA PRO A 169 -21.36 -13.59 -17.69
C PRO A 169 -21.49 -13.07 -19.12
N ARG A 170 -20.84 -13.74 -20.09
CA ARG A 170 -21.13 -13.51 -21.51
C ARG A 170 -22.61 -13.80 -21.68
N ALA A 171 -23.44 -12.76 -21.72
CA ALA A 171 -24.85 -12.91 -22.00
C ALA A 171 -24.97 -13.74 -23.29
N PRO A 172 -25.74 -14.85 -23.29
CA PRO A 172 -25.93 -15.61 -24.50
C PRO A 172 -26.56 -14.65 -25.52
N ARG A 173 -25.90 -14.47 -26.67
CA ARG A 173 -26.52 -13.80 -27.81
C ARG A 173 -27.65 -14.71 -28.27
N LEU A 174 -28.86 -14.46 -27.78
CA LEU A 174 -30.08 -15.00 -28.34
C LEU A 174 -30.16 -14.46 -29.77
N ARG A 175 -29.84 -15.33 -30.73
CA ARG A 175 -30.20 -15.16 -32.15
C ARG A 175 -31.49 -15.90 -32.39
#